data_AF-A0A061N4K2-F1
#
_entry.id   AF-A0A061N4K2-F1
#
_cell.length_a   1.000
_cell.length_b   1.000
_cell.length_c   1.000
_cell.angle_alpha   90.00
_cell.angle_beta   90.00
_cell.angle_gamma   90.00
#
_symmetry.space_group_name_H-M   'P 1'
#
loop_
_entity.id
_entity.type
_entity.pdbx_description
1 polymer ?
#
loop_
_entity_poly.entity_id
_entity_poly.type
_entity_poly.pdbx_seq_one_letter_code
_entity_poly.pdbx_strand_id
1 'polypeptide(L)'
;MPDETLQSMNSLQNYQDEQQLTIFLDYLVESSLSMEENDDGTITITAIGDTETVNEQGEQISDVLQGGFGLMMDDLQSLLTIQSLNYELTIDRESKYLESFSTSIELFISPEQGAQIHANQQLDLTYDRHNEIDPITIPDFVKEEAEPVQIDTEAFQNMQQEGTE
;
A
#
# COMPACT_ATOMS: atom_id res chain seq x y z
N MET A 1 18.52 -17.50 7.14
CA MET A 1 17.09 -17.16 7.13
C MET A 1 16.54 -17.59 5.78
N PRO A 2 15.31 -18.13 5.69
CA PRO A 2 14.67 -18.33 4.40
C PRO A 2 14.47 -16.96 3.73
N ASP A 3 14.77 -16.88 2.44
CA ASP A 3 14.67 -15.63 1.67
C ASP A 3 13.26 -15.03 1.69
N GLU A 4 12.23 -15.89 1.81
CA GLU A 4 10.82 -15.48 1.92
C GLU A 4 10.51 -14.69 3.19
N THR A 5 11.18 -14.99 4.31
CA THR A 5 10.99 -14.28 5.59
C THR A 5 11.66 -12.90 5.57
N LEU A 6 12.80 -12.79 4.90
CA LEU A 6 13.48 -11.51 4.67
C LEU A 6 12.71 -10.64 3.67
N GLN A 7 12.16 -11.24 2.61
CA GLN A 7 11.29 -10.54 1.66
C GLN A 7 10.04 -10.02 2.34
N SER A 8 9.31 -10.85 3.09
CA SER A 8 8.11 -10.41 3.81
C SER A 8 8.40 -9.31 4.86
N MET A 9 9.52 -9.38 5.59
CA MET A 9 9.91 -8.31 6.51
C MET A 9 10.31 -7.01 5.78
N ASN A 10 11.01 -7.10 4.64
CA ASN A 10 11.30 -5.94 3.81
C ASN A 10 10.03 -5.35 3.20
N SER A 11 9.07 -6.18 2.78
CA SER A 11 7.77 -5.71 2.30
C SER A 11 6.99 -4.97 3.40
N LEU A 12 6.99 -5.48 4.64
CA LEU A 12 6.34 -4.81 5.77
C LEU A 12 7.05 -3.50 6.19
N GLN A 13 8.37 -3.43 6.06
CA GLN A 13 9.13 -2.18 6.29
C GLN A 13 8.89 -1.16 5.17
N ASN A 14 8.75 -1.60 3.92
CA ASN A 14 8.37 -0.73 2.80
C ASN A 14 6.90 -0.29 2.85
N TYR A 15 6.06 -0.92 3.67
CA TYR A 15 4.67 -0.53 3.90
C TYR A 15 4.51 0.70 4.80
N GLN A 16 5.60 1.24 5.38
CA GLN A 16 5.55 2.35 6.34
C GLN A 16 5.87 3.74 5.76
N ASP A 17 6.28 3.85 4.50
CA ASP A 17 6.78 5.12 3.98
C ASP A 17 5.82 5.80 2.99
N GLU A 18 5.97 7.12 2.91
CA GLU A 18 5.36 8.13 2.01
C GLU A 18 5.13 7.68 0.55
N GLN A 19 5.72 6.56 0.14
CA GLN A 19 5.58 5.91 -1.16
C GLN A 19 4.15 5.43 -1.47
N GLN A 20 3.37 4.99 -0.47
CA GLN A 20 1.99 4.55 -0.74
C GLN A 20 1.12 5.68 -1.28
N LEU A 21 1.21 6.86 -0.66
CA LEU A 21 0.51 8.06 -1.13
C LEU A 21 1.08 8.50 -2.48
N THR A 22 2.40 8.45 -2.65
CA THR A 22 3.05 8.81 -3.92
C THR A 22 2.50 8.00 -5.11
N ILE A 23 2.28 6.69 -4.95
CA ILE A 23 1.69 5.85 -6.02
C ILE A 23 0.30 6.36 -6.41
N PHE A 24 -0.54 6.74 -5.44
CA PHE A 24 -1.86 7.30 -5.74
C PHE A 24 -1.78 8.68 -6.38
N LEU A 25 -0.81 9.50 -5.96
CA LEU A 25 -0.55 10.83 -6.52
C LEU A 25 -0.08 10.77 -7.98
N ASP A 26 0.73 9.79 -8.34
CA ASP A 26 1.27 9.62 -9.71
C ASP A 26 0.17 9.34 -10.74
N TYR A 27 -0.93 8.73 -10.30
CA TYR A 27 -2.09 8.45 -11.14
C TYR A 27 -3.23 9.46 -10.95
N LEU A 28 -2.99 10.63 -10.37
CA LEU A 28 -4.02 11.65 -10.25
C LEU A 28 -4.27 12.39 -11.55
N VAL A 29 -5.55 12.60 -11.87
CA VAL A 29 -5.94 13.61 -12.85
C VAL A 29 -5.90 14.97 -12.16
N GLU A 30 -4.80 15.73 -12.32
CA GLU A 30 -4.60 17.03 -11.65
C GLU A 30 -5.79 17.99 -11.81
N SER A 31 -6.43 18.00 -12.98
CA SER A 31 -7.58 18.87 -13.23
C SER A 31 -8.85 18.51 -12.43
N SER A 32 -8.88 17.34 -11.79
CA SER A 32 -9.99 16.89 -10.95
C SER A 32 -9.84 17.30 -9.48
N LEU A 33 -8.68 17.84 -9.09
CA LEU A 33 -8.40 18.24 -7.72
C LEU A 33 -9.40 19.30 -7.25
N SER A 34 -10.06 18.99 -6.14
CA SER A 34 -10.94 19.89 -5.41
C SER A 34 -10.49 19.97 -3.96
N MET A 35 -10.62 21.15 -3.37
CA MET A 35 -10.26 21.42 -1.98
C MET A 35 -11.42 22.11 -1.29
N GLU A 36 -11.76 21.61 -0.11
CA GLU A 36 -12.78 22.17 0.77
C GLU A 36 -12.19 22.42 2.16
N GLU A 37 -12.37 23.63 2.67
CA GLU A 37 -12.03 23.95 4.06
C GLU A 37 -13.24 23.67 4.95
N ASN A 38 -13.06 22.80 5.93
CA ASN A 38 -14.13 22.38 6.83
C ASN A 38 -14.21 23.28 8.07
N ASP A 39 -15.39 23.37 8.68
CA ASP A 39 -15.62 24.18 9.89
C ASP A 39 -14.89 23.63 11.14
N ASP A 40 -14.45 22.37 11.10
CA ASP A 40 -13.75 21.68 12.20
C ASP A 40 -12.23 21.93 12.23
N GLY A 41 -11.71 22.74 11.32
CA GLY A 41 -10.28 23.03 11.22
C GLY A 41 -9.51 22.08 10.30
N THR A 42 -10.18 21.23 9.54
CA THR A 42 -9.53 20.36 8.54
C THR A 42 -9.64 20.93 7.12
N ILE A 43 -8.88 20.33 6.20
CA ILE A 43 -8.97 20.55 4.75
C ILE A 43 -9.20 19.19 4.11
N THR A 44 -10.29 19.05 3.37
CA THR A 44 -10.56 17.87 2.54
C THR A 44 -10.12 18.14 1.12
N ILE A 45 -9.31 17.24 0.57
CA ILE A 45 -8.86 17.24 -0.82
C ILE A 45 -9.47 16.02 -1.49
N THR A 46 -10.22 16.23 -2.57
CA THR A 46 -10.78 15.15 -3.39
C THR A 46 -10.20 15.18 -4.79
N ALA A 47 -10.03 14.00 -5.38
CA ALA A 47 -9.54 13.86 -6.73
C ALA A 47 -9.94 12.54 -7.38
N ILE A 48 -9.81 12.49 -8.69
CA ILE A 48 -10.08 11.33 -9.53
C ILE A 48 -8.74 10.81 -10.08
N GLY A 49 -8.60 9.48 -10.09
CA GLY A 49 -7.47 8.80 -10.71
C GLY A 49 -7.63 8.60 -12.22
N ASP A 50 -6.49 8.58 -12.91
CA ASP A 50 -6.37 8.28 -14.33
C ASP A 50 -6.47 6.77 -14.56
N THR A 51 -7.70 6.30 -14.75
CA THR A 51 -7.95 4.87 -14.95
C THR A 51 -7.39 4.34 -16.26
N GLU A 52 -7.16 5.17 -17.28
CA GLU A 52 -6.55 4.76 -18.54
C GLU A 52 -5.08 4.41 -18.31
N THR A 53 -4.32 5.34 -17.72
CA THR A 53 -2.91 5.13 -17.37
C THR A 53 -2.74 3.95 -16.42
N VAL A 54 -3.63 3.80 -15.43
CA VAL A 54 -3.55 2.66 -14.49
C VAL A 54 -3.87 1.34 -15.19
N ASN A 55 -4.88 1.26 -16.06
CA ASN A 55 -5.15 0.01 -16.76
C ASN A 55 -4.05 -0.37 -17.77
N GLU A 56 -3.33 0.63 -18.33
CA GLU A 56 -2.23 0.39 -19.27
C GLU A 56 -0.89 0.06 -18.59
N GLN A 57 -0.63 0.61 -17.41
CA GLN A 57 0.70 0.61 -16.78
C GLN A 57 0.69 0.18 -15.30
N GLY A 58 -0.47 -0.17 -14.74
CA GLY A 58 -0.71 -0.30 -13.29
C GLY A 58 -0.24 -1.59 -12.64
N GLU A 59 0.94 -2.11 -12.99
CA GLU A 59 1.60 -3.15 -12.18
C GLU A 59 1.85 -2.64 -10.75
N GLN A 60 2.12 -1.35 -10.56
CA GLN A 60 2.44 -0.77 -9.25
C GLN A 60 1.22 -0.58 -8.34
N ILE A 61 0.03 -0.37 -8.92
CA ILE A 61 -1.19 -0.23 -8.11
C ILE A 61 -1.60 -1.58 -7.51
N SER A 62 -1.28 -2.72 -8.14
CA SER A 62 -1.61 -4.02 -7.56
C SER A 62 -0.89 -4.24 -6.24
N ASP A 63 0.38 -3.85 -6.12
CA ASP A 63 1.17 -4.08 -4.91
C ASP A 63 0.59 -3.33 -3.69
N VAL A 64 -0.01 -2.16 -3.93
CA VAL A 64 -0.70 -1.39 -2.89
C VAL A 64 -2.06 -2.01 -2.55
N LEU A 65 -2.78 -2.55 -3.54
CA LEU A 65 -4.07 -3.23 -3.33
C LEU A 65 -3.94 -4.64 -2.74
N GLN A 66 -2.77 -5.27 -2.84
CA GLN A 66 -2.48 -6.60 -2.33
C GLN A 66 -2.56 -6.70 -0.79
N GLY A 67 -2.56 -5.58 -0.06
CA GLY A 67 -2.64 -5.53 1.42
C GLY A 67 -3.83 -6.26 2.05
N GLY A 68 -4.86 -6.64 1.29
CA GLY A 68 -5.96 -7.51 1.74
C GLY A 68 -6.28 -8.72 0.84
N PHE A 69 -5.71 -8.79 -0.37
CA PHE A 69 -6.12 -9.75 -1.42
C PHE A 69 -4.92 -10.42 -2.14
N GLY A 70 -3.72 -10.33 -1.59
CA GLY A 70 -2.46 -10.57 -2.29
C GLY A 70 -2.18 -11.97 -2.86
N LEU A 71 -3.03 -12.97 -2.61
CA LEU A 71 -2.81 -14.33 -3.12
C LEU A 71 -3.74 -14.74 -4.27
N MET A 72 -4.76 -13.93 -4.61
CA MET A 72 -5.70 -14.23 -5.69
C MET A 72 -5.61 -13.26 -6.87
N MET A 73 -4.80 -12.20 -6.75
CA MET A 73 -4.83 -11.09 -7.70
C MET A 73 -3.81 -11.18 -8.82
N ASP A 74 -2.68 -11.86 -8.60
CA ASP A 74 -1.63 -12.03 -9.63
C ASP A 74 -2.17 -12.69 -10.91
N ASP A 75 -3.00 -13.73 -10.76
CA ASP A 75 -3.61 -14.45 -11.89
C ASP A 75 -4.77 -13.68 -12.54
N LEU A 76 -5.36 -12.72 -11.82
CA LEU A 76 -6.56 -11.98 -12.25
C LEU A 76 -6.25 -10.57 -12.75
N GLN A 77 -5.01 -10.08 -12.59
CA GLN A 77 -4.61 -8.73 -12.95
C GLN A 77 -4.85 -8.43 -14.44
N SER A 78 -4.54 -9.40 -15.32
CA SER A 78 -4.76 -9.26 -16.77
C SER A 78 -6.24 -9.25 -17.20
N LEU A 79 -7.14 -9.63 -16.29
CA LEU A 79 -8.59 -9.73 -16.50
C LEU A 79 -9.36 -8.61 -15.78
N LEU A 80 -8.63 -7.76 -15.06
CA LEU A 80 -9.16 -6.68 -14.25
C LEU A 80 -9.18 -5.39 -15.07
N THR A 81 -10.27 -4.63 -14.93
CA THR A 81 -10.40 -3.31 -15.50
C THR A 81 -10.92 -2.37 -14.43
N ILE A 82 -10.14 -1.35 -14.09
CA ILE A 82 -10.53 -0.28 -13.18
C ILE A 82 -11.43 0.68 -13.95
N GLN A 83 -12.65 0.88 -13.48
CA GLN A 83 -13.60 1.81 -14.09
C GLN A 83 -13.52 3.20 -13.46
N SER A 84 -13.37 3.24 -12.13
CA SER A 84 -13.24 4.48 -11.40
C SER A 84 -12.27 4.33 -10.25
N LEU A 85 -11.58 5.43 -9.96
CA LEU A 85 -10.61 5.57 -8.89
C LEU A 85 -10.82 6.95 -8.29
N ASN A 86 -11.25 7.01 -7.05
CA ASN A 86 -11.54 8.26 -6.36
C ASN A 86 -10.74 8.32 -5.07
N TYR A 87 -10.19 9.48 -4.78
CA TYR A 87 -9.35 9.73 -3.62
C TYR A 87 -9.94 10.84 -2.79
N GLU A 88 -9.88 10.66 -1.47
CA GLU A 88 -10.20 11.67 -0.49
C GLU A 88 -9.10 11.69 0.58
N LEU A 89 -8.60 12.89 0.86
CA LEU A 89 -7.53 13.14 1.82
C LEU A 89 -8.00 14.23 2.78
N THR A 90 -7.85 13.99 4.07
CA THR A 90 -8.17 14.99 5.10
C THR A 90 -6.90 15.38 5.85
N ILE A 91 -6.59 16.67 5.86
CA ILE A 91 -5.40 17.22 6.49
C ILE A 91 -5.82 18.23 7.57
N ASP A 92 -5.19 18.17 8.74
CA ASP A 92 -5.35 19.20 9.76
C ASP A 92 -4.78 20.56 9.27
N ARG A 93 -5.55 21.64 9.40
CA ARG A 93 -5.18 22.94 8.83
C ARG A 93 -3.98 23.57 9.55
N GLU A 94 -3.80 23.33 10.84
CA GLU A 94 -2.76 23.97 11.64
C GLU A 94 -1.42 23.22 11.56
N SER A 95 -1.42 21.94 11.91
CA SER A 95 -0.24 21.07 11.95
C SER A 95 0.18 20.56 10.59
N LYS A 96 -0.72 20.57 9.59
CA LYS A 96 -0.53 19.98 8.26
C LYS A 96 -0.34 18.47 8.28
N TYR A 97 -0.71 17.80 9.37
CA TYR A 97 -0.69 16.35 9.42
C TYR A 97 -1.87 15.76 8.66
N LEU A 98 -1.59 14.67 7.96
CA LEU A 98 -2.59 13.83 7.35
C LEU A 98 -3.39 13.13 8.44
N GLU A 99 -4.71 13.29 8.47
CA GLU A 99 -5.59 12.62 9.43
C GLU A 99 -6.23 11.37 8.84
N SER A 100 -6.65 11.44 7.56
CA SER A 100 -7.22 10.28 6.88
C SER A 100 -6.96 10.29 5.39
N PHE A 101 -6.85 9.09 4.83
CA PHE A 101 -6.83 8.84 3.40
C PHE A 101 -7.88 7.78 3.09
N SER A 102 -8.70 8.04 2.08
CA SER A 102 -9.76 7.16 1.64
C SER A 102 -9.69 7.00 0.12
N THR A 103 -9.79 5.78 -0.37
CA THR A 103 -9.84 5.51 -1.81
C THR A 103 -10.94 4.52 -2.14
N SER A 104 -11.71 4.86 -3.18
CA SER A 104 -12.78 4.03 -3.73
C SER A 104 -12.39 3.58 -5.13
N ILE A 105 -12.47 2.27 -5.37
CA ILE A 105 -12.09 1.64 -6.64
C ILE A 105 -13.23 0.79 -7.15
N GLU A 106 -13.70 1.09 -8.37
CA GLU A 106 -14.67 0.27 -9.08
C GLU A 106 -13.95 -0.64 -10.07
N LEU A 107 -14.20 -1.94 -9.95
CA LEU A 107 -13.46 -3.00 -10.62
C LEU A 107 -14.41 -3.90 -11.39
N PHE A 108 -14.02 -4.22 -12.63
CA PHE A 108 -14.65 -5.27 -13.41
C PHE A 108 -13.64 -6.37 -13.68
N ILE A 109 -14.03 -7.61 -13.36
CA ILE A 109 -13.24 -8.80 -13.66
C ILE A 109 -13.99 -9.59 -14.73
N SER A 110 -13.34 -9.79 -15.87
CA SER A 110 -13.94 -10.44 -17.03
C SER A 110 -13.21 -11.77 -17.32
N PRO A 111 -13.56 -12.86 -16.62
CA PRO A 111 -12.91 -14.15 -16.84
C PRO A 111 -13.24 -14.69 -18.23
N GLU A 112 -12.31 -15.42 -18.85
CA GLU A 112 -12.51 -16.06 -20.17
C GLU A 112 -13.73 -17.00 -20.21
N GLN A 113 -14.03 -17.62 -19.07
CA GLN A 113 -15.22 -18.45 -18.88
C GLN A 113 -15.89 -18.06 -17.56
N GLY A 114 -17.17 -17.69 -17.63
CA GLY A 114 -17.98 -17.39 -16.45
C GLY A 114 -18.75 -16.08 -16.58
N ALA A 115 -19.30 -15.63 -15.47
CA ALA A 115 -19.97 -14.34 -15.37
C ALA A 115 -18.96 -13.25 -15.06
N GLN A 116 -19.18 -12.06 -15.62
CA GLN A 116 -18.43 -10.86 -15.27
C GLN A 116 -18.71 -10.51 -13.81
N ILE A 117 -17.66 -10.20 -13.06
CA ILE A 117 -17.75 -9.77 -11.67
C ILE A 117 -17.59 -8.27 -11.65
N HIS A 118 -18.53 -7.58 -11.01
CA HIS A 118 -18.41 -6.16 -10.68
C HIS A 118 -18.18 -6.05 -9.18
N ALA A 119 -17.09 -5.41 -8.78
CA ALA A 119 -16.70 -5.21 -7.39
C ALA A 119 -16.42 -3.72 -7.12
N ASN A 120 -16.79 -3.27 -5.92
CA ASN A 120 -16.38 -1.98 -5.39
C ASN A 120 -15.49 -2.24 -4.18
N GLN A 121 -14.27 -1.70 -4.21
CA GLN A 121 -13.32 -1.79 -3.12
C GLN A 121 -13.15 -0.41 -2.49
N GLN A 122 -13.19 -0.39 -1.16
CA GLN A 122 -12.94 0.80 -0.37
C GLN A 122 -11.75 0.52 0.54
N LEU A 123 -10.80 1.44 0.58
CA LEU A 123 -9.72 1.45 1.55
C LEU A 123 -9.79 2.75 2.32
N ASP A 124 -9.92 2.64 3.64
CA ASP A 124 -9.95 3.78 4.56
C ASP A 124 -8.79 3.65 5.54
N LEU A 125 -7.92 4.66 5.56
CA LEU A 125 -6.79 4.79 6.46
C LEU A 125 -7.01 6.00 7.37
N THR A 126 -6.74 5.81 8.65
CA THR A 126 -6.74 6.89 9.64
C THR A 126 -5.36 6.91 10.29
N TYR A 127 -4.79 8.10 10.37
CA TYR A 127 -3.49 8.34 10.96
C TYR A 127 -3.68 9.05 12.29
N ASP A 128 -3.06 8.50 13.32
CA ASP A 128 -3.08 9.07 14.67
C ASP A 128 -1.66 9.12 15.26
N ARG A 129 -1.55 9.79 16.43
CA ARG A 129 -0.34 9.76 17.27
C ARG A 129 0.94 10.09 16.52
N HIS A 130 0.89 11.18 15.75
CA HIS A 130 2.03 11.66 14.98
C HIS A 130 3.24 11.97 15.89
N ASN A 131 4.40 11.43 15.51
CA ASN A 131 5.67 11.55 16.24
C ASN A 131 5.70 10.85 17.62
N GLU A 132 4.78 9.91 17.87
CA GLU A 132 4.86 9.02 19.02
C GLU A 132 5.62 7.75 18.64
N ILE A 133 6.60 7.35 19.48
CA ILE A 133 7.35 6.12 19.31
C ILE A 133 6.91 5.15 20.40
N ASP A 134 6.04 4.22 20.03
CA ASP A 134 5.70 3.09 20.88
C ASP A 134 6.71 1.96 20.69
N PRO A 135 7.19 1.31 21.77
CA PRO A 135 8.05 0.15 21.64
C PRO A 135 7.25 -1.01 21.01
N ILE A 136 7.74 -1.56 19.90
CA ILE A 136 7.17 -2.77 19.31
C ILE A 136 7.43 -3.93 20.27
N THR A 137 6.37 -4.46 20.89
CA THR A 137 6.46 -5.62 21.76
C THR A 137 6.24 -6.90 20.96
N ILE A 138 7.25 -7.77 20.91
CA ILE A 138 7.10 -9.11 20.34
C ILE A 138 6.20 -9.93 21.29
N PRO A 139 5.07 -10.48 20.80
CA PRO A 139 4.21 -11.36 21.61
C PRO A 139 4.98 -12.58 22.12
N ASP A 140 4.70 -13.02 23.34
CA ASP A 140 5.49 -14.08 23.98
C ASP A 140 5.37 -15.44 23.26
N PHE A 141 4.22 -15.74 22.65
CA PHE A 141 4.07 -16.96 21.85
C PHE A 141 5.06 -17.02 20.68
N VAL A 142 5.41 -15.88 20.07
CA VAL A 142 6.42 -15.82 18.99
C VAL A 142 7.79 -16.16 19.55
N LYS A 143 8.11 -15.71 20.76
CA LYS A 143 9.40 -16.02 21.41
C LYS A 143 9.49 -17.49 21.82
N GLU A 144 8.36 -18.09 22.18
CA GLU A 144 8.28 -19.48 22.63
C GLU A 144 8.26 -20.48 21.47
N GLU A 145 7.61 -20.14 20.36
CA GLU A 145 7.44 -21.02 19.19
C GLU A 145 8.45 -20.77 18.07
N ALA A 146 9.26 -19.71 18.15
CA ALA A 146 10.29 -19.45 17.15
C ALA A 146 11.37 -20.55 17.14
N GLU A 147 11.52 -21.20 15.99
CA GLU A 147 12.62 -22.13 15.78
C GLU A 147 13.96 -21.36 15.63
N PRO A 148 15.06 -21.85 16.25
CA PRO A 148 16.36 -21.24 16.10
C PRO A 148 16.85 -21.37 14.66
N VAL A 149 16.93 -20.25 13.95
CA VAL A 149 17.58 -20.19 12.63
C VAL A 149 19.09 -20.32 12.84
N GLN A 150 19.71 -21.39 12.32
CA GLN A 150 21.15 -21.46 12.19
C GLN A 150 21.59 -20.45 11.13
N ILE A 151 22.09 -19.30 11.57
CA ILE A 151 22.74 -18.34 10.69
C ILE A 151 24.13 -18.87 10.42
N ASP A 152 24.40 -19.27 9.17
CA ASP A 152 25.76 -19.55 8.71
C ASP A 152 26.52 -18.22 8.65
N THR A 153 27.21 -17.92 9.75
CA THR A 153 27.99 -16.68 9.92
C THR A 153 29.18 -16.60 8.96
N GLU A 154 29.64 -17.70 8.38
CA GLU A 154 30.73 -17.68 7.39
C GLU A 154 30.22 -17.17 6.03
N ALA A 155 28.99 -17.55 5.63
CA ALA A 155 28.35 -17.04 4.42
C ALA A 155 28.10 -15.51 4.49
N PHE A 156 27.70 -15.00 5.65
CA PHE A 156 27.49 -13.56 5.87
C PHE A 156 28.79 -12.73 5.82
N GLN A 157 29.93 -13.31 6.22
CA GLN A 157 31.23 -12.63 6.18
C GLN A 157 31.81 -12.57 4.76
N ASN A 158 31.59 -13.59 3.94
CA ASN A 158 32.06 -13.61 2.56
C ASN A 158 31.33 -12.59 1.68
N MET A 159 30.04 -12.34 1.94
CA MET A 159 29.26 -11.32 1.21
C MET A 159 29.71 -9.87 1.52
N GLN A 160 30.32 -9.60 2.68
CA GLN A 160 30.84 -8.26 2.99
C GLN A 160 32.18 -7.96 2.32
N GLN A 161 32.92 -8.97 1.87
CA GLN A 161 34.22 -8.76 1.23
C GLN A 161 34.13 -8.52 -0.29
N GLU A 162 33.08 -8.99 -0.96
CA GLU A 162 32.87 -8.76 -2.40
C GLU A 162 32.27 -7.38 -2.74
N GLY A 163 31.88 -6.58 -1.73
CA GLY A 163 31.31 -5.23 -1.90
C GLY A 163 32.30 -4.07 -1.78
N THR A 164 33.59 -4.34 -1.59
CA THR A 164 34.65 -3.31 -1.55
C THR A 164 35.78 -3.67 -2.52
N GLU A 165 35.56 -3.37 -3.80
CA GLU A 165 36.64 -2.98 -4.72
C GLU A 165 36.65 -1.45 -4.88
#